data_AF-A0A7S4UY20-F1
#
_entry.id   AF-A0A7S4UY20-F1
#
_cell.length_a   1.000
_cell.length_b   1.000
_cell.length_c   1.000
_cell.angle_alpha   90.00
_cell.angle_beta   90.00
_cell.angle_gamma   90.00
#
_symmetry.space_group_name_H-M   'P 1'
#
loop_
_entity.id
_entity.type
_entity.pdbx_description
1 polymer ?
#
loop_
_entity_poly.entity_id
_entity_poly.type
_entity_poly.pdbx_seq_one_letter_code
_entity_poly.pdbx_strand_id
1 'polypeptide(L)'
;MKEREWKRDQCLFQCNLIFVTWYIHCYMVMVKKVTVCVIQLQVNSFLNHRYPRKKIGKDEKNSGTTGVPGVDGILLDFGVSSHQIDDPKRGFAFMKDGPLDMRMSRGSGDDNENFVGGLTAADICNEFDENELKNILRTYGDEPRSKQIARSIINHRPLSTTQDLMNAIADVTPEFARKGRRMGRTATAARVFQSLRIVVNEEDSALGDVLMDVCPTLVRPGGRLVVLSYHSMEDRATKRVMRDGTIEKRRGGVERDIYGNIMQDESCPRYWKPLGKNIKAAEEEVKVNSRARSATLRVAERLDV
;
A
#
# COMPACT_ATOMS: atom_id res chain seq x y z
N MET A 1 -8.69 -22.87 -3.71
CA MET A 1 -8.32 -22.19 -2.44
C MET A 1 -7.60 -23.19 -1.54
N LYS A 2 -6.30 -23.04 -1.30
CA LYS A 2 -5.57 -23.84 -0.30
C LYS A 2 -5.27 -22.94 0.90
N GLU A 3 -5.97 -23.16 2.02
CA GLU A 3 -5.60 -22.63 3.32
C GLU A 3 -4.22 -23.20 3.72
N ARG A 4 -3.31 -22.34 4.17
CA ARG A 4 -2.13 -22.77 4.93
C ARG A 4 -2.27 -22.19 6.32
N GLU A 5 -2.54 -23.04 7.31
CA GLU A 5 -2.36 -22.70 8.72
C GLU A 5 -0.86 -22.45 8.98
N TRP A 6 -0.52 -21.28 9.52
CA TRP A 6 0.78 -21.03 10.12
C TRP A 6 0.71 -21.36 11.62
N LYS A 7 1.80 -21.94 12.15
CA LYS A 7 1.91 -22.43 13.53
C LYS A 7 1.58 -21.33 14.55
N ARG A 8 0.83 -21.71 15.59
CA ARG A 8 0.55 -20.89 16.77
C ARG A 8 1.83 -20.72 17.58
N ASP A 9 2.42 -19.52 17.57
CA ASP A 9 3.48 -19.19 18.50
C ASP A 9 2.89 -18.47 19.72
N GLN A 10 3.01 -19.09 20.89
CA GLN A 10 2.60 -18.52 22.17
C GLN A 10 3.64 -17.50 22.64
N CYS A 11 3.22 -16.24 22.83
CA CYS A 11 4.07 -15.22 23.45
C CYS A 11 3.63 -15.05 24.92
N LEU A 12 4.37 -15.65 25.86
CA LEU A 12 4.12 -15.52 27.30
C LEU A 12 4.87 -14.29 27.84
N PHE A 13 4.14 -13.22 28.16
CA PHE A 13 4.66 -12.10 28.96
C PHE A 13 4.27 -12.31 30.43
N GLN A 14 5.26 -12.53 31.30
CA GLN A 14 5.05 -12.62 32.75
C GLN A 14 4.95 -11.20 33.34
N CYS A 15 3.75 -10.83 33.79
CA CYS A 15 3.54 -9.77 34.78
C CYS A 15 2.84 -10.40 35.99
N ASN A 16 3.39 -10.19 37.19
CA ASN A 16 2.90 -10.80 38.41
C ASN A 16 1.48 -10.31 38.76
N LEU A 17 0.62 -11.29 39.09
CA LEU A 17 -0.81 -11.24 39.40
C LEU A 17 -1.76 -11.03 38.19
N ILE A 18 -2.53 -12.09 37.90
CA ILE A 18 -3.46 -12.33 36.77
C ILE A 18 -2.74 -12.83 35.50
N PHE A 19 -2.77 -14.15 35.26
CA PHE A 19 -2.39 -14.76 33.99
C PHE A 19 -3.43 -14.40 32.91
N VAL A 20 -3.30 -13.22 32.29
CA VAL A 20 -4.02 -12.90 31.06
C VAL A 20 -3.23 -13.51 29.91
N THR A 21 -3.68 -14.67 29.41
CA THR A 21 -3.05 -15.26 28.22
C THR A 21 -3.67 -14.60 27.00
N TRP A 22 -2.87 -13.80 26.29
CA TRP A 22 -3.29 -13.16 25.04
C TRP A 22 -2.99 -14.08 23.86
N TYR A 23 -4.01 -14.42 23.08
CA TYR A 23 -3.82 -15.10 21.80
C TYR A 23 -3.90 -14.07 20.68
N ILE A 24 -2.83 -13.98 19.87
CA ILE A 24 -2.83 -13.22 18.62
C ILE A 24 -3.34 -14.15 17.52
N HIS A 25 -4.54 -13.87 17.02
CA HIS A 25 -5.00 -14.45 15.75
C HIS A 25 -4.65 -13.47 14.63
N CYS A 26 -3.73 -13.86 13.76
CA CYS A 26 -3.41 -13.14 12.54
C CYS A 26 -4.12 -13.80 11.35
N TYR A 27 -4.93 -13.03 10.63
CA TYR A 27 -5.49 -13.45 9.34
C TYR A 27 -4.94 -12.55 8.25
N MET A 28 -4.38 -13.13 7.20
CA MET A 28 -4.01 -12.39 6.00
C MET A 28 -5.19 -12.37 5.03
N VAL A 29 -5.69 -11.19 4.72
CA VAL A 29 -6.73 -10.96 3.72
C VAL A 29 -6.17 -10.05 2.65
N MET A 30 -6.38 -10.40 1.38
CA MET A 30 -6.06 -9.52 0.26
C MET A 30 -7.30 -8.69 -0.07
N VAL A 31 -7.27 -7.39 0.21
CA VAL A 31 -8.35 -6.45 -0.14
C VAL A 31 -7.83 -5.57 -1.28
N LYS A 32 -8.46 -5.64 -2.46
CA LYS A 32 -8.07 -4.85 -3.64
C LYS A 32 -6.54 -4.82 -3.88
N LYS A 33 -5.89 -6.00 -3.79
CA LYS A 33 -4.43 -6.21 -3.97
C LYS A 33 -3.53 -5.69 -2.84
N VAL A 34 -4.08 -5.10 -1.78
CA VAL A 34 -3.36 -4.76 -0.55
C VAL A 34 -3.38 -5.96 0.39
N THR A 35 -2.20 -6.31 0.94
CA THR A 35 -2.11 -7.32 2.00
C THR A 35 -2.53 -6.69 3.32
N VAL A 36 -3.67 -7.12 3.84
CA VAL A 36 -4.21 -6.71 5.13
C VAL A 36 -3.98 -7.85 6.12
N CYS A 37 -3.11 -7.63 7.12
CA CYS A 37 -2.97 -8.54 8.23
C CYS A 37 -3.89 -8.07 9.36
N VAL A 38 -4.94 -8.82 9.61
CA VAL A 38 -5.91 -8.57 10.66
C VAL A 38 -5.41 -9.22 11.95
N ILE A 39 -5.25 -8.44 13.01
CA ILE A 39 -4.79 -8.90 14.32
C ILE A 39 -5.96 -8.82 15.30
N GLN A 40 -6.38 -9.98 15.80
CA GLN A 40 -7.37 -10.07 16.87
C GLN A 40 -6.72 -10.64 18.13
N LEU A 41 -6.85 -9.90 19.23
CA LEU A 41 -6.35 -10.25 20.54
C LEU A 41 -7.49 -10.86 21.35
N GLN A 42 -7.46 -12.18 21.55
CA GLN A 42 -8.40 -12.84 22.45
C GLN A 42 -7.79 -12.98 23.84
N VAL A 43 -8.50 -12.46 24.83
CA VAL A 43 -8.26 -12.77 26.25
C VAL A 43 -9.08 -14.00 26.60
N ASN A 44 -8.41 -15.09 26.98
CA ASN A 44 -9.12 -16.20 27.61
C ASN A 44 -9.40 -15.82 29.07
N SER A 45 -10.60 -15.32 29.37
CA SER A 45 -11.27 -15.78 30.59
C SER A 45 -11.89 -17.13 30.24
N PHE A 46 -11.69 -18.14 31.08
CA PHE A 46 -12.15 -19.51 30.85
C PHE A 46 -13.67 -19.56 30.63
N LEU A 47 -14.15 -19.45 29.38
CA LEU A 47 -15.50 -19.80 28.95
C LEU A 47 -15.46 -20.10 27.43
N ASN A 48 -15.56 -21.39 27.11
CA ASN A 48 -15.68 -21.94 25.75
C ASN A 48 -16.70 -21.15 24.91
N HIS A 49 -16.24 -20.39 23.91
CA HIS A 49 -17.07 -20.03 22.75
C HIS A 49 -16.27 -20.27 21.47
N ARG A 50 -16.51 -21.43 20.84
CA ARG A 50 -16.10 -21.69 19.46
C ARG A 50 -17.05 -20.92 18.55
N TYR A 51 -16.52 -20.00 17.74
CA TYR A 51 -17.29 -19.40 16.65
C TYR A 51 -17.22 -20.28 15.39
N PRO A 52 -18.36 -20.66 14.78
CA PRO A 52 -18.36 -21.42 13.53
C PRO A 52 -18.04 -20.50 12.33
N ARG A 53 -17.19 -20.99 11.43
CA ARG A 53 -16.90 -20.35 10.13
C ARG A 53 -18.15 -20.40 9.24
N LYS A 54 -18.70 -19.25 8.84
CA LYS A 54 -19.73 -19.18 7.78
C LYS A 54 -19.10 -18.68 6.48
N LYS A 55 -19.32 -19.43 5.39
CA LYS A 55 -19.02 -19.01 4.02
C LYS A 55 -19.91 -17.83 3.64
N ILE A 56 -19.32 -16.80 3.05
CA ILE A 56 -20.03 -15.65 2.49
C ILE A 56 -20.73 -16.12 1.20
N GLY A 57 -22.04 -16.37 1.30
CA GLY A 57 -22.94 -16.53 0.16
C GLY A 57 -23.84 -15.30 0.06
N LYS A 58 -24.06 -14.82 -1.16
CA LYS A 58 -25.06 -13.79 -1.48
C LYS A 58 -26.44 -14.35 -1.14
N ASP A 59 -27.16 -13.69 -0.24
CA ASP A 59 -28.62 -13.58 -0.30
C ASP A 59 -29.11 -12.40 0.56
N GLU A 60 -30.13 -11.75 0.03
CA GLU A 60 -30.72 -10.48 0.43
C GLU A 60 -31.52 -10.52 1.75
N LYS A 61 -31.69 -9.31 2.31
CA LYS A 61 -32.83 -8.87 3.15
C LYS A 61 -33.07 -9.66 4.44
N ASN A 62 -32.37 -9.26 5.50
CA ASN A 62 -33.03 -9.13 6.80
C ASN A 62 -32.32 -8.11 7.70
N SER A 63 -33.12 -7.21 8.26
CA SER A 63 -32.78 -6.21 9.27
C SER A 63 -32.24 -6.88 10.54
N GLY A 64 -31.00 -6.57 10.88
CA GLY A 64 -30.31 -7.08 12.06
C GLY A 64 -28.82 -7.09 11.77
N THR A 65 -28.11 -6.04 12.17
CA THR A 65 -26.66 -5.92 12.14
C THR A 65 -26.04 -7.09 12.90
N THR A 66 -25.81 -8.20 12.21
CA THR A 66 -24.91 -9.26 12.68
C THR A 66 -23.49 -8.75 12.49
N GLY A 67 -23.14 -7.81 13.39
CA GLY A 67 -21.86 -7.11 13.39
C GLY A 67 -20.72 -8.11 13.44
N VAL A 68 -19.83 -8.02 12.46
CA VAL A 68 -18.50 -8.59 12.61
C VAL A 68 -17.91 -7.98 13.89
N PRO A 69 -17.50 -8.78 14.90
CA PRO A 69 -16.85 -8.23 16.07
C PRO A 69 -15.62 -7.43 15.62
N GLY A 70 -15.60 -6.14 15.92
CA GLY A 70 -14.48 -5.28 15.55
C GLY A 70 -13.15 -5.83 16.08
N VAL A 71 -12.07 -5.64 15.33
CA VAL A 71 -10.74 -6.17 15.62
C VAL A 71 -9.94 -5.21 16.48
N ASP A 72 -9.02 -5.74 17.27
CA ASP A 72 -8.12 -4.97 18.14
C ASP A 72 -7.09 -4.16 17.35
N GLY A 73 -6.70 -4.67 16.18
CA GLY A 73 -5.86 -3.91 15.28
C GLY A 73 -5.67 -4.51 13.91
N ILE A 74 -5.12 -3.69 13.02
CA ILE A 74 -4.78 -4.04 11.65
C ILE A 74 -3.34 -3.62 11.39
N LEU A 75 -2.58 -4.51 10.75
CA LEU A 75 -1.29 -4.22 10.14
C LEU A 75 -1.45 -4.22 8.62
N LEU A 76 -1.15 -3.07 8.01
CA LEU A 76 -1.08 -2.91 6.56
C LEU A 76 0.38 -2.87 6.12
N ASP A 77 0.73 -3.71 5.16
CA ASP A 77 2.05 -3.74 4.55
C ASP A 77 1.93 -3.37 3.07
N PHE A 78 2.10 -2.08 2.77
CA PHE A 78 1.92 -1.54 1.43
C PHE A 78 3.17 -1.78 0.59
N GLY A 79 3.34 -2.99 0.09
CA GLY A 79 4.51 -3.34 -0.70
C GLY A 79 4.24 -4.45 -1.71
N VAL A 80 5.07 -4.50 -2.74
CA VAL A 80 5.17 -5.64 -3.65
C VAL A 80 5.96 -6.75 -2.95
N SER A 81 5.43 -7.96 -2.95
CA SER A 81 6.15 -9.11 -2.40
C SER A 81 7.40 -9.42 -3.22
N SER A 82 8.45 -9.90 -2.56
CA SER A 82 9.77 -10.14 -3.20
C SER A 82 9.68 -11.05 -4.42
N HIS A 83 8.81 -12.07 -4.35
CA HIS A 83 8.53 -12.98 -5.46
C HIS A 83 7.99 -12.28 -6.72
N GLN A 84 7.32 -11.12 -6.58
CA GLN A 84 6.78 -10.36 -7.72
C GLN A 84 7.85 -9.50 -8.39
N ILE A 85 8.83 -8.99 -7.63
CA ILE A 85 9.93 -8.16 -8.14
C ILE A 85 11.03 -9.03 -8.77
N ASP A 86 11.29 -10.21 -8.20
CA ASP A 86 12.46 -11.02 -8.55
C ASP A 86 12.25 -11.85 -9.86
N ASP A 87 11.01 -11.97 -10.36
CA ASP A 87 10.66 -12.63 -11.62
C ASP A 87 10.67 -11.65 -12.82
N PRO A 88 11.67 -11.73 -13.72
CA PRO A 88 11.77 -10.82 -14.87
C PRO A 88 10.59 -10.91 -15.84
N LYS A 89 9.90 -12.07 -15.90
CA LYS A 89 8.76 -12.28 -16.80
C LYS A 89 7.57 -11.38 -16.48
N ARG A 90 7.60 -10.71 -15.32
CA ARG A 90 6.53 -9.82 -14.87
C ARG A 90 6.76 -8.34 -15.18
N GLY A 91 7.97 -7.96 -15.58
CA GLY A 91 8.28 -6.58 -15.97
C GLY A 91 8.38 -5.56 -14.82
N PHE A 92 8.44 -5.99 -13.55
CA PHE A 92 8.55 -5.07 -12.41
C PHE A 92 9.96 -4.50 -12.21
N ALA A 93 10.99 -5.24 -12.65
CA ALA A 93 12.39 -4.84 -12.51
C ALA A 93 12.89 -4.21 -13.81
N PHE A 94 13.59 -3.09 -13.70
CA PHE A 94 14.27 -2.43 -14.83
C PHE A 94 15.74 -2.85 -15.00
N MET A 95 16.27 -3.65 -14.06
CA MET A 95 17.66 -4.14 -14.09
C MET A 95 17.81 -5.42 -14.90
N LYS A 96 16.72 -6.13 -15.15
CA LYS A 96 16.66 -7.36 -15.95
C LYS A 96 15.57 -7.15 -16.98
N ASP A 97 15.87 -7.46 -18.23
CA ASP A 97 14.88 -7.27 -19.29
C ASP A 97 13.74 -8.28 -19.20
N GLY A 98 12.56 -7.84 -19.66
CA GLY A 98 11.30 -8.56 -19.57
C GLY A 98 10.18 -7.78 -20.26
N PRO A 99 8.98 -8.39 -20.40
CA PRO A 99 7.83 -7.72 -21.01
C PRO A 99 7.40 -6.53 -20.16
N LEU A 100 6.97 -5.45 -20.79
CA LEU A 100 6.49 -4.24 -20.11
C LEU A 100 5.05 -4.42 -19.60
N ASP A 101 4.86 -5.32 -18.63
CA ASP A 101 3.54 -5.71 -18.11
C ASP A 101 3.17 -4.98 -16.79
N MET A 102 3.90 -5.29 -15.70
CA MET A 102 3.71 -4.74 -14.34
C MET A 102 2.37 -5.04 -13.65
N ARG A 103 1.51 -5.94 -14.15
CA ARG A 103 0.27 -6.34 -13.45
C ARG A 103 0.56 -7.25 -12.26
N MET A 104 -0.09 -6.98 -11.12
CA MET A 104 0.07 -7.76 -9.88
C MET A 104 -0.82 -9.01 -9.82
N SER A 105 -2.06 -8.92 -10.31
CA SER A 105 -3.04 -10.00 -10.27
C SER A 105 -2.77 -11.06 -11.33
N ARG A 106 -2.83 -12.33 -10.95
CA ARG A 106 -2.96 -13.48 -11.87
C ARG A 106 -4.44 -13.84 -11.94
N GLY A 107 -4.92 -14.22 -13.12
CA GLY A 107 -6.26 -14.77 -13.27
C GLY A 107 -6.49 -15.95 -12.32
N SER A 108 -7.73 -16.14 -11.86
CA SER A 108 -8.12 -17.23 -10.96
C SER A 108 -8.34 -18.58 -11.67
N GLY A 109 -7.71 -18.80 -12.83
CA GLY A 109 -7.72 -20.07 -13.56
C GLY A 109 -6.46 -20.90 -13.24
N ASP A 110 -6.57 -22.23 -13.30
CA ASP A 110 -5.46 -23.18 -13.03
C ASP A 110 -4.30 -23.09 -14.05
N ASP A 111 -4.41 -22.20 -15.03
CA ASP A 111 -3.44 -21.79 -16.03
C ASP A 111 -2.77 -20.47 -15.61
N ASN A 112 -1.65 -20.61 -14.89
CA ASN A 112 -0.75 -19.55 -14.38
C ASN A 112 -0.11 -18.63 -15.46
N GLU A 113 -0.59 -18.65 -16.71
CA GLU A 113 -0.06 -17.87 -17.83
C GLU A 113 -1.02 -16.78 -18.34
N ASN A 114 -2.29 -16.78 -17.92
CA ASN A 114 -3.28 -15.82 -18.41
C ASN A 114 -3.55 -14.70 -17.39
N PHE A 115 -3.01 -13.51 -17.67
CA PHE A 115 -3.40 -12.28 -16.98
C PHE A 115 -4.84 -11.89 -17.38
N VAL A 116 -5.76 -11.93 -16.42
CA VAL A 116 -7.17 -11.59 -16.66
C VAL A 116 -7.35 -10.08 -16.56
N GLY A 117 -7.44 -9.42 -17.71
CA GLY A 117 -7.93 -8.04 -17.89
C GLY A 117 -7.10 -6.92 -17.23
N GLY A 118 -7.20 -5.71 -17.78
CA GLY A 118 -6.58 -4.49 -17.25
C GLY A 118 -5.37 -4.02 -18.05
N LEU A 119 -5.11 -2.70 -17.96
CA LEU A 119 -4.01 -2.00 -18.63
C LEU A 119 -2.65 -2.55 -18.20
N THR A 120 -1.79 -2.86 -19.16
CA THR A 120 -0.36 -3.11 -18.93
C THR A 120 0.42 -1.80 -18.93
N ALA A 121 1.67 -1.84 -18.45
CA ALA A 121 2.58 -0.71 -18.59
C ALA A 121 2.86 -0.38 -20.07
N ALA A 122 2.88 -1.38 -20.95
CA ALA A 122 3.01 -1.20 -22.40
C ALA A 122 1.80 -0.44 -22.97
N ASP A 123 0.57 -0.80 -22.58
CA ASP A 123 -0.64 -0.12 -23.05
C ASP A 123 -0.61 1.36 -22.65
N ILE A 124 -0.27 1.67 -21.39
CA ILE A 124 -0.10 3.05 -20.92
C ILE A 124 0.97 3.77 -21.76
N CYS A 125 2.14 3.16 -21.95
CA CYS A 125 3.23 3.80 -22.69
C CYS A 125 2.92 4.01 -24.17
N ASN A 126 2.12 3.14 -24.80
CA ASN A 126 1.85 3.15 -26.24
C ASN A 126 0.58 3.91 -26.61
N GLU A 127 -0.41 3.98 -25.74
CA GLU A 127 -1.75 4.51 -26.07
C GLU A 127 -2.02 5.89 -25.47
N PHE A 128 -1.52 6.19 -24.26
CA PHE A 128 -1.86 7.44 -23.56
C PHE A 128 -1.21 8.65 -24.22
N ASP A 129 -1.80 9.83 -24.10
CA ASP A 129 -1.20 11.05 -24.66
C ASP A 129 -0.03 11.60 -23.80
N GLU A 130 0.68 12.61 -24.32
CA GLU A 130 1.83 13.21 -23.61
C GLU A 130 1.42 13.81 -22.25
N ASN A 131 0.23 14.41 -22.17
CA ASN A 131 -0.25 15.04 -20.96
C ASN A 131 -0.61 14.03 -19.89
N GLU A 132 -1.28 12.94 -20.27
CA GLU A 132 -1.60 11.81 -19.40
C GLU A 132 -0.33 11.19 -18.83
N LEU A 133 0.64 10.83 -19.68
CA LEU A 133 1.94 10.29 -19.26
C LEU A 133 2.67 11.26 -18.33
N LYS A 134 2.77 12.53 -18.70
CA LYS A 134 3.38 13.58 -17.86
C LYS A 134 2.72 13.66 -16.49
N ASN A 135 1.38 13.59 -16.44
CA ASN A 135 0.62 13.67 -15.21
C ASN A 135 0.87 12.44 -14.33
N ILE A 136 0.86 11.23 -14.90
CA ILE A 136 1.20 9.98 -14.20
C ILE A 136 2.59 10.09 -13.55
N LEU A 137 3.60 10.42 -14.34
CA LEU A 137 5.00 10.52 -13.87
C LEU A 137 5.19 11.60 -12.80
N ARG A 138 4.46 12.71 -12.91
CA ARG A 138 4.52 13.80 -11.95
C ARG A 138 3.83 13.46 -10.63
N THR A 139 2.62 12.90 -10.72
CA THR A 139 1.76 12.65 -9.56
C THR A 139 2.27 11.47 -8.74
N TYR A 140 2.56 10.35 -9.39
CA TYR A 140 2.90 9.10 -8.71
C TYR A 140 4.41 8.93 -8.50
N GLY A 141 5.22 9.49 -9.40
CA GLY A 141 6.68 9.39 -9.33
C GLY A 141 7.36 10.58 -8.66
N ASP A 142 6.66 11.70 -8.43
CA ASP A 142 7.29 12.99 -8.10
C ASP A 142 8.48 13.30 -9.07
N GLU A 143 8.38 12.94 -10.36
CA GLU A 143 9.48 13.05 -11.33
C GLU A 143 9.55 14.47 -11.95
N PRO A 144 10.60 15.26 -11.66
CA PRO A 144 10.74 16.62 -12.18
C PRO A 144 10.90 16.69 -13.70
N ARG A 145 11.43 15.64 -14.36
CA ARG A 145 11.55 15.56 -15.82
C ARG A 145 10.33 14.92 -16.49
N SER A 146 9.18 14.86 -15.82
CA SER A 146 7.99 14.15 -16.31
C SER A 146 7.61 14.51 -17.75
N LYS A 147 7.64 15.80 -18.11
CA LYS A 147 7.35 16.26 -19.48
C LYS A 147 8.36 15.74 -20.51
N GLN A 148 9.65 15.79 -20.20
CA GLN A 148 10.72 15.34 -21.11
C GLN A 148 10.66 13.83 -21.31
N ILE A 149 10.42 13.08 -20.23
CA ILE A 149 10.30 11.63 -20.27
C ILE A 149 9.03 11.21 -21.03
N ALA A 150 7.88 11.85 -20.79
CA ALA A 150 6.64 11.57 -21.53
C ALA A 150 6.84 11.74 -23.05
N ARG A 151 7.46 12.85 -23.48
CA ARG A 151 7.80 13.07 -24.89
C ARG A 151 8.78 12.03 -25.42
N SER A 152 9.78 11.64 -24.64
CA SER A 152 10.73 10.60 -25.03
C SER A 152 10.05 9.24 -25.22
N ILE A 153 9.14 8.86 -24.33
CA ILE A 153 8.33 7.62 -24.43
C ILE A 153 7.54 7.62 -25.74
N ILE A 154 6.87 8.71 -26.08
CA ILE A 154 6.10 8.83 -27.34
C ILE A 154 7.01 8.64 -28.56
N ASN A 155 8.19 9.25 -28.55
CA ASN A 155 9.15 9.14 -29.66
C ASN A 155 9.72 7.72 -29.84
N HIS A 156 9.69 6.89 -28.79
CA HIS A 156 10.22 5.52 -28.81
C HIS A 156 9.17 4.45 -29.13
N ARG A 157 7.90 4.83 -29.33
CA ARG A 157 6.83 3.87 -29.61
C ARG A 157 7.13 3.02 -30.86
N PRO A 158 6.79 1.72 -30.86
CA PRO A 158 6.16 0.98 -29.75
C PRO A 158 7.17 0.47 -28.71
N LEU A 159 6.80 0.53 -27.43
CA LEU A 159 7.57 -0.05 -26.31
C LEU A 159 6.94 -1.39 -25.93
N SER A 160 7.72 -2.47 -25.94
CA SER A 160 7.24 -3.81 -25.59
C SER A 160 7.95 -4.39 -24.37
N THR A 161 9.17 -3.92 -24.09
CA THR A 161 10.03 -4.45 -23.04
C THR A 161 10.43 -3.37 -22.03
N THR A 162 10.86 -3.82 -20.85
CA THR A 162 11.43 -2.94 -19.84
C THR A 162 12.69 -2.23 -20.33
N GLN A 163 13.47 -2.86 -21.22
CA GLN A 163 14.65 -2.25 -21.81
C GLN A 163 14.28 -1.14 -22.82
N ASP A 164 13.20 -1.28 -23.59
CA ASP A 164 12.71 -0.21 -24.47
C ASP A 164 12.40 1.06 -23.67
N LEU A 165 11.70 0.90 -22.55
CA LEU A 165 11.39 1.99 -21.63
C LEU A 165 12.66 2.59 -21.01
N MET A 166 13.64 1.76 -20.66
CA MET A 166 14.93 2.23 -20.15
C MET A 166 15.70 3.06 -21.19
N ASN A 167 15.65 2.68 -22.47
CA ASN A 167 16.26 3.44 -23.55
C ASN A 167 15.60 4.82 -23.70
N ALA A 168 14.27 4.87 -23.70
CA ALA A 168 13.52 6.13 -23.73
C ALA A 168 13.87 7.05 -22.53
N ILE A 169 14.08 6.49 -21.34
CA ILE A 169 14.52 7.25 -20.16
C ILE A 169 15.96 7.74 -20.31
N ALA A 170 16.85 6.93 -20.88
CA ALA A 170 18.27 7.24 -21.02
C ALA A 170 18.52 8.47 -21.89
N ASP A 171 17.71 8.70 -22.92
CA ASP A 171 17.82 9.85 -23.84
C ASP A 171 17.67 11.21 -23.16
N VAL A 172 16.90 11.27 -22.06
CA VAL A 172 16.58 12.51 -21.37
C VAL A 172 17.18 12.58 -19.97
N THR A 173 17.95 11.57 -19.56
CA THR A 173 18.58 11.52 -18.24
C THR A 173 20.08 11.26 -18.29
N PRO A 174 20.88 12.03 -17.51
CA PRO A 174 22.29 11.74 -17.38
C PRO A 174 22.47 10.41 -16.66
N GLU A 175 23.50 9.67 -17.07
CA GLU A 175 23.87 8.39 -16.48
C GLU A 175 24.06 8.49 -14.97
N PHE A 176 24.92 9.40 -14.55
CA PHE A 176 25.22 9.64 -13.15
C PHE A 176 24.51 10.87 -12.62
N ALA A 177 24.08 10.78 -11.36
CA ALA A 177 23.56 11.95 -10.67
C ALA A 177 24.70 12.89 -10.27
N ARG A 178 24.45 14.21 -10.29
CA ARG A 178 25.34 15.15 -9.60
C ARG A 178 25.40 14.79 -8.12
N LYS A 179 26.60 14.86 -7.51
CA LYS A 179 26.85 14.51 -6.11
C LYS A 179 25.78 15.11 -5.20
N GLY A 180 25.13 14.26 -4.40
CA GLY A 180 24.08 14.66 -3.46
C GLY A 180 22.64 14.74 -4.02
N ARG A 181 22.41 14.44 -5.31
CA ARG A 181 21.05 14.39 -5.89
C ARG A 181 20.66 12.97 -6.29
N ARG A 182 19.42 12.55 -6.02
CA ARG A 182 18.84 11.30 -6.57
C ARG A 182 18.20 11.58 -7.93
N MET A 183 19.01 11.94 -8.92
CA MET A 183 18.53 12.38 -10.26
C MET A 183 19.26 11.72 -11.45
N GLY A 184 20.06 10.70 -11.18
CA GLY A 184 20.69 9.87 -12.21
C GLY A 184 19.71 8.85 -12.79
N ARG A 185 20.11 8.19 -13.87
CA ARG A 185 19.26 7.28 -14.66
C ARG A 185 18.52 6.25 -13.80
N THR A 186 19.23 5.55 -12.90
CA THR A 186 18.63 4.54 -12.02
C THR A 186 17.53 5.10 -11.10
N ALA A 187 17.73 6.30 -10.56
CA ALA A 187 16.74 6.93 -9.68
C ALA A 187 15.51 7.40 -10.47
N THR A 188 15.71 7.92 -11.67
CA THR A 188 14.61 8.25 -12.58
C THR A 188 13.85 7.00 -13.02
N ALA A 189 14.55 5.94 -13.43
CA ALA A 189 13.94 4.67 -13.79
C ALA A 189 13.06 4.12 -12.66
N ALA A 190 13.57 4.12 -11.43
CA ALA A 190 12.78 3.71 -10.27
C ALA A 190 11.47 4.52 -10.11
N ARG A 191 11.51 5.85 -10.30
CA ARG A 191 10.31 6.71 -10.23
C ARG A 191 9.33 6.47 -11.37
N VAL A 192 9.83 6.28 -12.59
CA VAL A 192 9.01 6.01 -13.78
C VAL A 192 8.31 4.66 -13.64
N PHE A 193 9.06 3.60 -13.34
CA PHE A 193 8.53 2.24 -13.14
C PHE A 193 7.52 2.21 -11.99
N GLN A 194 7.81 2.91 -10.88
CA GLN A 194 6.86 3.05 -9.77
C GLN A 194 5.55 3.72 -10.22
N SER A 195 5.62 4.78 -11.02
CA SER A 195 4.44 5.53 -11.47
C SER A 195 3.54 4.67 -12.34
N LEU A 196 4.13 3.95 -13.30
CA LEU A 196 3.40 3.02 -14.15
C LEU A 196 2.76 1.90 -13.33
N ARG A 197 3.52 1.32 -12.40
CA ARG A 197 3.03 0.25 -11.51
C ARG A 197 1.80 0.67 -10.72
N ILE A 198 1.82 1.88 -10.16
CA ILE A 198 0.70 2.44 -9.39
C ILE A 198 -0.56 2.54 -10.25
N VAL A 199 -0.43 3.01 -11.50
CA VAL A 199 -1.57 3.14 -12.43
C VAL A 199 -2.08 1.77 -12.87
N VAL A 200 -1.19 0.88 -13.32
CA VAL A 200 -1.52 -0.49 -13.76
C VAL A 200 -2.29 -1.25 -12.68
N ASN A 201 -1.92 -1.04 -11.41
CA ASN A 201 -2.49 -1.81 -10.31
C ASN A 201 -3.58 -1.08 -9.53
N GLU A 202 -3.86 0.18 -9.85
CA GLU A 202 -4.77 1.06 -9.12
C GLU A 202 -4.39 1.14 -7.62
N GLU A 203 -3.09 1.27 -7.33
CA GLU A 203 -2.58 1.23 -5.94
C GLU A 203 -3.10 2.40 -5.10
N ASP A 204 -3.33 3.57 -5.69
CA ASP A 204 -3.77 4.78 -4.98
C ASP A 204 -5.24 4.70 -4.52
N SER A 205 -6.14 4.19 -5.36
CA SER A 205 -7.54 4.00 -4.98
C SER A 205 -7.67 2.92 -3.92
N ALA A 206 -6.96 1.79 -4.07
CA ALA A 206 -6.94 0.72 -3.08
C ALA A 206 -6.42 1.18 -1.72
N LEU A 207 -5.37 2.00 -1.71
CA LEU A 207 -4.85 2.63 -0.50
C LEU A 207 -5.92 3.49 0.18
N GLY A 208 -6.64 4.27 -0.62
CA GLY A 208 -7.68 5.15 -0.14
C GLY A 208 -8.84 4.40 0.52
N ASP A 209 -9.42 3.45 -0.22
CA ASP A 209 -10.54 2.62 0.26
C ASP A 209 -10.19 1.88 1.55
N VAL A 210 -8.98 1.32 1.63
CA VAL A 210 -8.55 0.56 2.82
C VAL A 210 -8.41 1.48 4.03
N LEU A 211 -7.75 2.63 3.87
CA LEU A 211 -7.46 3.53 4.99
C LEU A 211 -8.69 4.31 5.47
N MET A 212 -9.57 4.73 4.55
CA MET A 212 -10.72 5.58 4.84
C MET A 212 -12.00 4.81 5.14
N ASP A 213 -12.21 3.64 4.51
CA ASP A 213 -13.49 2.93 4.61
C ASP A 213 -13.34 1.60 5.37
N VAL A 214 -12.38 0.77 4.98
CA VAL A 214 -12.25 -0.59 5.53
C VAL A 214 -11.68 -0.59 6.96
N CYS A 215 -10.57 0.09 7.20
CA CYS A 215 -9.96 0.07 8.52
C CYS A 215 -10.84 0.71 9.62
N PRO A 216 -11.50 1.86 9.39
CA PRO A 216 -12.34 2.47 10.43
C PRO A 216 -13.60 1.69 10.79
N THR A 217 -14.10 0.88 9.86
CA THR A 217 -15.28 0.01 10.06
C THR A 217 -14.93 -1.29 10.79
N LEU A 218 -13.71 -1.80 10.61
CA LEU A 218 -13.27 -3.04 11.23
C LEU A 218 -12.59 -2.85 12.59
N VAL A 219 -11.80 -1.80 12.79
CA VAL A 219 -11.07 -1.60 14.04
C VAL A 219 -11.98 -0.95 15.08
N ARG A 220 -12.08 -1.58 16.25
CA ARG A 220 -12.88 -1.05 17.37
C ARG A 220 -12.24 0.20 18.00
N PRO A 221 -13.00 1.11 18.64
CA PRO A 221 -12.43 2.20 19.43
C PRO A 221 -11.35 1.72 20.41
N GLY A 222 -10.26 2.47 20.51
CA GLY A 222 -9.05 2.10 21.26
C GLY A 222 -8.12 1.08 20.56
N GLY A 223 -8.56 0.49 19.44
CA GLY A 223 -7.75 -0.42 18.63
C GLY A 223 -6.62 0.28 17.87
N ARG A 224 -5.71 -0.50 17.26
CA ARG A 224 -4.49 0.00 16.61
C ARG A 224 -4.50 -0.20 15.10
N LEU A 225 -4.17 0.83 14.35
CA LEU A 225 -3.78 0.72 12.95
C LEU A 225 -2.27 0.89 12.84
N VAL A 226 -1.58 -0.12 12.32
CA VAL A 226 -0.15 -0.10 12.02
C VAL A 226 0.00 -0.13 10.51
N VAL A 227 0.77 0.78 9.96
CA VAL A 227 1.00 0.89 8.52
C VAL A 227 2.49 0.92 8.23
N LEU A 228 2.92 -0.01 7.39
CA LEU A 228 4.24 -0.04 6.75
C LEU A 228 4.11 0.47 5.32
N SER A 229 4.85 1.54 5.02
CA SER A 229 4.91 2.16 3.70
C SER A 229 6.34 2.13 3.17
N TYR A 230 6.55 1.89 1.88
CA TYR A 230 7.89 1.82 1.28
C TYR A 230 8.20 3.02 0.39
N HIS A 231 7.18 3.84 0.08
CA HIS A 231 7.39 5.05 -0.69
C HIS A 231 6.62 6.27 -0.17
N SER A 232 7.00 7.44 -0.70
CA SER A 232 6.52 8.75 -0.23
C SER A 232 5.02 8.95 -0.39
N MET A 233 4.39 8.41 -1.43
CA MET A 233 2.94 8.54 -1.67
C MET A 233 2.12 7.86 -0.57
N GLU A 234 2.36 6.56 -0.31
CA GLU A 234 1.79 5.79 0.79
C GLU A 234 1.98 6.47 2.16
N ASP A 235 3.22 6.87 2.48
CA ASP A 235 3.51 7.53 3.77
C ASP A 235 2.76 8.86 3.91
N ARG A 236 2.66 9.63 2.81
CA ARG A 236 1.92 10.90 2.79
C ARG A 236 0.42 10.67 2.98
N ALA A 237 -0.18 9.72 2.27
CA ALA A 237 -1.59 9.39 2.39
C ALA A 237 -1.90 8.90 3.81
N THR A 238 -1.14 7.92 4.31
CA THR A 238 -1.27 7.39 5.67
C THR A 238 -1.17 8.50 6.72
N LYS A 239 -0.16 9.37 6.60
CA LYS A 239 0.01 10.50 7.52
C LYS A 239 -1.20 11.44 7.51
N ARG A 240 -1.76 11.74 6.35
CA ARG A 240 -2.92 12.64 6.23
C ARG A 240 -4.18 11.97 6.74
N VAL A 241 -4.43 10.71 6.43
CA VAL A 241 -5.59 9.99 6.96
C VAL A 241 -5.52 9.93 8.49
N MET A 242 -4.35 9.58 9.04
CA MET A 242 -4.18 9.53 10.49
C MET A 242 -4.29 10.90 11.17
N ARG A 243 -3.84 11.98 10.53
CA ARG A 243 -3.81 13.33 11.15
C ARG A 243 -5.09 14.13 10.92
N ASP A 244 -5.61 14.07 9.70
CA ASP A 244 -6.64 14.96 9.16
C ASP A 244 -7.92 14.21 8.76
N GLY A 245 -7.91 12.87 8.71
CA GLY A 245 -9.06 12.09 8.22
C GLY A 245 -9.29 12.25 6.71
N THR A 246 -8.24 12.53 5.93
CA THR A 246 -8.34 12.73 4.47
C THR A 246 -7.13 12.16 3.74
N ILE A 247 -7.31 11.73 2.48
CA ILE A 247 -6.20 11.28 1.61
C ILE A 247 -5.61 12.46 0.82
N GLU A 248 -6.49 13.29 0.27
CA GLU A 248 -6.10 14.37 -0.61
C GLU A 248 -5.49 15.56 0.13
N LYS A 249 -4.67 16.32 -0.60
CA LYS A 249 -4.13 17.57 -0.08
C LYS A 249 -5.19 18.66 -0.22
N ARG A 250 -5.90 19.00 0.86
CA ARG A 250 -6.75 20.21 0.89
C ARG A 250 -5.87 21.45 0.67
N ARG A 251 -6.14 22.23 -0.39
CA ARG A 251 -5.52 23.54 -0.61
C ARG A 251 -5.94 24.45 0.55
N GLY A 252 -4.97 25.03 1.27
CA GLY A 252 -5.21 25.79 2.51
C GLY A 252 -4.98 25.00 3.79
N GLY A 253 -4.76 23.68 3.70
CA GLY A 253 -4.71 22.80 4.88
C GLY A 253 -6.11 22.43 5.36
N VAL A 254 -6.21 21.78 6.51
CA VAL A 254 -7.51 21.61 7.18
C VAL A 254 -7.92 22.97 7.70
N GLU A 255 -9.19 23.37 7.52
CA GLU A 255 -9.70 24.60 8.10
C GLU A 255 -9.46 24.58 9.61
N ARG A 256 -9.01 25.72 10.13
CA ARG A 256 -8.78 25.87 11.55
C ARG A 256 -9.58 27.05 12.06
N ASP A 257 -10.14 26.89 13.25
CA ASP A 257 -10.76 28.00 13.94
C ASP A 257 -9.71 29.04 14.36
N ILE A 258 -10.18 30.16 14.91
CA ILE A 258 -9.33 31.24 15.44
C ILE A 258 -8.38 30.78 16.56
N TYR A 259 -8.61 29.61 17.16
CA TYR A 259 -7.80 29.00 18.21
C TYR A 259 -6.81 27.95 17.67
N GLY A 260 -6.81 27.71 16.35
CA GLY A 260 -5.95 26.73 15.70
C GLY A 260 -6.45 25.29 15.78
N ASN A 261 -7.66 25.05 16.29
CA ASN A 261 -8.29 23.74 16.27
C ASN A 261 -8.75 23.42 14.87
N ILE A 262 -8.58 22.16 14.46
CA ILE A 262 -9.09 21.67 13.20
C ILE A 262 -10.62 21.78 13.23
N MET A 263 -11.18 22.60 12.34
CA MET A 263 -12.61 22.59 12.04
C MET A 263 -12.88 21.27 11.32
N GLN A 264 -13.55 20.38 12.03
CA GLN A 264 -13.83 19.06 11.54
C GLN A 264 -14.99 19.16 10.55
N ASP A 265 -14.67 18.89 9.30
CA ASP A 265 -15.67 18.73 8.26
C ASP A 265 -16.48 17.47 8.55
N GLU A 266 -17.77 17.60 8.83
CA GLU A 266 -18.66 16.47 9.13
C GLU A 266 -18.69 15.44 8.00
N SER A 267 -18.34 15.84 6.76
CA SER A 267 -18.22 14.92 5.63
C SER A 267 -16.94 14.07 5.63
N CYS A 268 -15.96 14.37 6.51
CA CYS A 268 -14.72 13.61 6.66
C CYS A 268 -14.41 13.37 8.15
N PRO A 269 -15.10 12.40 8.79
CA PRO A 269 -14.83 12.03 10.17
C PRO A 269 -13.38 11.56 10.35
N ARG A 270 -12.75 12.05 11.41
CA ARG A 270 -11.37 11.69 11.74
C ARG A 270 -11.39 10.49 12.67
N TYR A 271 -11.20 9.31 12.12
CA TYR A 271 -11.23 8.06 12.90
C TYR A 271 -9.96 7.76 13.69
N TRP A 272 -8.86 8.46 13.41
CA TRP A 272 -7.53 8.06 13.88
C TRP A 272 -6.80 9.15 14.67
N LYS A 273 -6.09 8.72 15.71
CA LYS A 273 -5.13 9.54 16.46
C LYS A 273 -3.72 8.98 16.28
N PRO A 274 -2.79 9.70 15.64
CA PRO A 274 -1.42 9.23 15.46
C PRO A 274 -0.73 9.03 16.81
N LEU A 275 0.05 7.96 16.92
CA LEU A 275 0.86 7.65 18.10
C LEU A 275 2.33 7.89 17.76
N GLY A 276 2.88 8.99 18.29
CA GLY A 276 4.29 9.31 18.13
C GLY A 276 4.69 9.75 16.71
N LYS A 277 5.99 9.63 16.43
CA LYS A 277 6.59 9.95 15.12
C LYS A 277 6.67 8.70 14.25
N ASN A 278 6.96 8.88 12.97
CA ASN A 278 7.24 7.74 12.10
C ASN A 278 8.52 7.02 12.54
N ILE A 279 8.51 5.70 12.40
CA ILE A 279 9.62 4.83 12.74
C ILE A 279 10.27 4.38 11.43
N LYS A 280 11.60 4.37 11.38
CA LYS A 280 12.37 3.90 10.22
C LYS A 280 13.24 2.71 10.63
N ALA A 281 13.58 1.88 9.66
CA ALA A 281 14.54 0.80 9.85
C ALA A 281 15.89 1.31 10.37
N ALA A 282 16.49 0.57 11.31
CA ALA A 282 17.82 0.88 11.84
C ALA A 282 18.91 0.58 10.79
N GLU A 283 20.10 1.17 10.95
CA GLU A 283 21.20 0.94 9.99
C GLU A 283 21.63 -0.53 9.93
N GLU A 284 21.59 -1.22 11.07
CA GLU A 284 21.87 -2.65 11.20
C GLU A 284 20.86 -3.49 10.42
N GLU A 285 19.57 -3.14 10.50
CA GLU A 285 18.51 -3.82 9.75
C GLU A 285 18.69 -3.62 8.24
N VAL A 286 19.04 -2.40 7.81
CA VAL A 286 19.25 -2.09 6.39
C VAL A 286 20.46 -2.82 5.82
N LYS A 287 21.49 -3.10 6.62
CA LYS A 287 22.65 -3.91 6.21
C LYS A 287 22.26 -5.36 5.92
N VAL A 288 21.36 -5.94 6.73
CA VAL A 288 20.87 -7.32 6.56
C VAL A 288 19.80 -7.38 5.46
N ASN A 289 18.93 -6.38 5.39
CA ASN A 289 17.83 -6.28 4.45
C ASN A 289 17.82 -4.91 3.77
N SER A 290 18.44 -4.82 2.60
CA SER A 290 18.52 -3.58 1.82
C SER A 290 17.14 -3.01 1.43
N ARG A 291 16.09 -3.85 1.39
CA ARG A 291 14.71 -3.44 1.08
C ARG A 291 14.05 -2.65 2.22
N ALA A 292 14.50 -2.83 3.46
CA ALA A 292 14.01 -2.09 4.63
C ALA A 292 14.41 -0.60 4.61
N ARG A 293 15.38 -0.22 3.75
CA ARG A 293 15.93 1.15 3.65
C ARG A 293 14.86 2.24 3.51
N SER A 294 13.80 1.96 2.77
CA SER A 294 12.73 2.93 2.49
C SER A 294 11.47 2.72 3.33
N ALA A 295 11.45 1.66 4.15
CA ALA A 295 10.30 1.33 4.98
C ALA A 295 10.09 2.40 6.07
N THR A 296 8.84 2.84 6.21
CA THR A 296 8.40 3.78 7.22
C THR A 296 7.16 3.20 7.90
N LEU A 297 7.24 3.04 9.23
CA LEU A 297 6.15 2.56 10.06
C LEU A 297 5.42 3.72 10.73
N ARG A 298 4.09 3.69 10.69
CA ARG A 298 3.20 4.60 11.41
C ARG A 298 2.19 3.81 12.22
N VAL A 299 1.86 4.33 13.41
CA VAL A 299 0.85 3.75 14.29
C VAL A 299 -0.20 4.80 14.63
N ALA A 300 -1.46 4.42 14.64
CA ALA A 300 -2.56 5.24 15.13
C ALA A 300 -3.53 4.43 16.01
N GLU A 301 -4.22 5.15 16.89
CA GLU A 301 -5.33 4.65 17.70
C GLU A 301 -6.66 4.98 17.04
N ARG A 302 -7.61 4.04 17.05
CA ARG A 302 -9.00 4.30 16.66
C ARG A 302 -9.68 5.14 17.73
N LEU A 303 -10.20 6.30 17.34
CA LEU A 303 -10.99 7.18 18.20
C LEU A 303 -12.41 6.62 18.40
N ASP A 304 -13.13 7.12 19.41
CA ASP A 304 -14.56 6.86 19.59
C ASP A 304 -15.32 8.02 18.93
N VAL A 305 -15.76 7.81 17.69
CA VAL A 305 -16.37 8.81 16.78
C VAL A 305 -17.53 8.16 16.07
#